data_AF-A0A430L1V1-F1
#
_entry.id   AF-A0A430L1V1-F1
#
_cell.length_a   1.000
_cell.length_b   1.000
_cell.length_c   1.000
_cell.angle_alpha   90.00
_cell.angle_beta   90.00
_cell.angle_gamma   90.00
#
_symmetry.space_group_name_H-M   'P 1'
#
loop_
_entity.id
_entity.type
_entity.pdbx_description
1 polymer ?
#
loop_
_entity_poly.entity_id
_entity_poly.type
_entity_poly.pdbx_seq_one_letter_code
_entity_poly.pdbx_strand_id
1 'polypeptide(L)'
;MQSPPRFPSSTSTSQLDESRLPKGQCRYVLMIPELRGQRCGCVGFVHNKSLPGATCHCGHLPCFHTSSADASSFIEDRSEVDIIMQRIRRLSESLDRNSHGRSPRVISRIDELEAAVEKNKENVSAEVRGSYRNASAAWRLVSQLQQMVKRLEETVQLHDEQMTKTGMQVDDLINRQLQLSDRGVMMEEKIEKLERIGPLLSSLQRRDPKRYGAPFEPMPTPIANKHHQHSTANHRSLTS
;
A
#
# COMPACT_ATOMS: atom_id res chain seq x y z
N MET A 1 63.22 -96.34 -16.21
CA MET A 1 62.92 -96.56 -17.64
C MET A 1 61.42 -96.38 -17.82
N GLN A 2 61.00 -95.17 -18.22
CA GLN A 2 59.59 -94.78 -18.34
C GLN A 2 59.04 -95.22 -19.70
N SER A 3 57.91 -95.94 -19.68
CA SER A 3 57.08 -96.21 -20.86
C SER A 3 56.10 -95.03 -21.08
N PRO A 4 55.75 -94.66 -22.33
CA PRO A 4 54.91 -93.49 -22.59
C PRO A 4 53.43 -93.76 -22.23
N PRO A 5 52.68 -92.75 -21.76
CA PRO A 5 51.24 -92.87 -21.58
C PRO A 5 50.52 -92.90 -22.94
N ARG A 6 49.61 -93.87 -23.06
CA ARG A 6 48.78 -94.15 -24.23
C ARG A 6 47.73 -93.03 -24.38
N PHE A 7 47.71 -92.37 -25.54
CA PHE A 7 46.66 -91.41 -25.90
C PHE A 7 45.28 -92.08 -25.95
N PRO A 8 44.20 -91.48 -25.39
CA PRO A 8 42.86 -91.81 -25.81
C PRO A 8 42.60 -91.15 -27.17
N SER A 9 42.62 -91.97 -28.23
CA SER A 9 42.01 -91.62 -29.51
C SER A 9 40.48 -91.58 -29.34
N SER A 10 39.94 -90.44 -28.93
CA SER A 10 38.52 -90.14 -29.08
C SER A 10 38.33 -89.28 -30.32
N THR A 11 38.39 -89.91 -31.49
CA THR A 11 37.67 -89.44 -32.67
C THR A 11 36.18 -89.54 -32.37
N SER A 12 35.64 -88.57 -31.65
CA SER A 12 34.20 -88.33 -31.62
C SER A 12 33.82 -87.63 -32.91
N THR A 13 33.63 -88.41 -33.98
CA THR A 13 32.78 -87.98 -35.09
C THR A 13 31.36 -87.87 -34.53
N SER A 14 31.02 -86.69 -34.01
CA SER A 14 29.62 -86.30 -33.91
C SER A 14 29.07 -86.38 -35.34
N GLN A 15 28.15 -87.31 -35.59
CA GLN A 15 27.26 -87.17 -36.73
C GLN A 15 26.53 -85.84 -36.53
N LEU A 16 27.04 -84.78 -37.16
CA LEU A 16 26.45 -83.45 -37.13
C LEU A 16 25.14 -83.54 -37.90
N ASP A 17 24.04 -83.43 -37.15
CA ASP A 17 22.68 -83.56 -37.64
C ASP A 17 22.37 -82.51 -38.71
N GLU A 18 22.26 -82.95 -39.98
CA GLU A 18 21.93 -82.10 -41.13
C GLU A 18 20.60 -81.36 -40.95
N SER A 19 19.72 -81.83 -40.05
CA SER A 19 18.47 -81.15 -39.73
C SER A 19 18.66 -79.77 -39.09
N ARG A 20 19.85 -79.49 -38.52
CA ARG A 20 20.21 -78.20 -37.89
C ARG A 20 20.82 -77.19 -38.86
N LEU A 21 21.05 -77.58 -40.11
CA LEU A 21 21.50 -76.64 -41.13
C LEU A 21 20.42 -75.60 -41.41
N PRO A 22 20.79 -74.32 -41.66
CA PRO A 22 19.85 -73.31 -42.11
C PRO A 22 19.09 -73.83 -43.34
N LYS A 23 17.77 -73.65 -43.35
CA LYS A 23 16.94 -74.00 -44.50
C LYS A 23 16.67 -72.74 -45.31
N GLY A 24 16.66 -72.87 -46.64
CA GLY A 24 16.34 -71.77 -47.56
C GLY A 24 17.57 -71.14 -48.24
N GLN A 25 17.42 -69.90 -48.72
CA GLN A 25 18.45 -69.24 -49.52
C GLN A 25 19.43 -68.42 -48.65
N CYS A 26 20.72 -68.46 -48.99
CA CYS A 26 21.75 -67.64 -48.36
C CYS A 26 21.50 -66.14 -48.62
N ARG A 27 21.27 -65.34 -47.58
CA ARG A 27 21.02 -63.88 -47.71
C ARG A 27 22.28 -63.01 -47.62
N TYR A 28 23.47 -63.59 -47.75
CA TYR A 28 24.73 -62.84 -47.75
C TYR A 28 24.73 -61.80 -48.86
N VAL A 29 25.05 -60.55 -48.52
CA VAL A 29 25.10 -59.43 -49.46
C VAL A 29 26.45 -59.48 -50.15
N LEU A 30 26.46 -59.59 -51.47
CA LEU A 30 27.71 -59.58 -52.23
C LEU A 30 28.34 -58.19 -52.16
N MET A 31 29.58 -58.13 -51.69
CA MET A 31 30.35 -56.89 -51.55
C MET A 31 31.05 -56.49 -52.86
N ILE A 32 30.80 -57.22 -53.96
CA ILE A 32 31.35 -56.98 -55.29
C ILE A 32 30.64 -55.74 -55.90
N PRO A 33 31.37 -54.70 -56.32
CA PRO A 33 30.79 -53.45 -56.83
C PRO A 33 29.82 -53.65 -58.01
N GLU A 34 30.10 -54.57 -58.94
CA GLU A 34 29.23 -54.86 -60.09
C GLU A 34 27.93 -55.59 -59.70
N LEU A 35 27.85 -56.15 -58.50
CA LEU A 35 26.72 -56.94 -58.00
C LEU A 35 26.05 -56.31 -56.78
N ARG A 36 26.20 -54.99 -56.60
CA ARG A 36 25.58 -54.26 -55.47
C ARG A 36 24.08 -54.53 -55.38
N GLY A 37 23.65 -55.00 -54.22
CA GLY A 37 22.26 -55.33 -53.92
C GLY A 37 21.86 -56.77 -54.24
N GLN A 38 22.69 -57.53 -54.96
CA GLN A 38 22.45 -58.95 -55.20
C GLN A 38 22.87 -59.78 -53.99
N ARG A 39 22.05 -60.80 -53.69
CA ARG A 39 22.28 -61.75 -52.60
C ARG A 39 22.80 -63.06 -53.17
N CYS A 40 23.49 -63.82 -52.34
CA CYS A 40 23.95 -65.14 -52.70
C CYS A 40 22.79 -66.06 -53.17
N GLY A 41 22.99 -66.79 -54.27
CA GLY A 41 22.00 -67.71 -54.85
C GLY A 41 21.98 -69.12 -54.24
N CYS A 42 22.82 -69.41 -53.25
CA CYS A 42 22.94 -70.77 -52.72
C CYS A 42 21.72 -71.18 -51.89
N VAL A 43 21.22 -72.39 -52.15
CA VAL A 43 20.03 -72.98 -51.50
C VAL A 43 20.37 -74.07 -50.49
N GLY A 44 21.67 -74.33 -50.29
CA GLY A 44 22.14 -75.37 -49.38
C GLY A 44 23.33 -74.92 -48.57
N PHE A 45 23.45 -75.49 -47.38
CA PHE A 45 24.49 -75.18 -46.40
C PHE A 45 25.19 -76.47 -45.97
N VAL A 46 26.45 -76.33 -45.58
CA VAL A 46 27.28 -77.41 -45.04
C VAL A 46 27.88 -76.95 -43.71
N HIS A 47 28.00 -77.87 -42.75
CA HIS A 47 28.70 -77.57 -41.51
C HIS A 47 30.20 -77.47 -41.79
N ASN A 48 30.82 -76.36 -41.41
CA ASN A 48 32.25 -76.21 -41.56
C ASN A 48 32.96 -77.00 -40.44
N LYS A 49 33.90 -77.87 -40.82
CA LYS A 49 34.66 -78.69 -39.87
C LYS A 49 35.79 -77.91 -39.17
N SER A 50 36.19 -76.75 -39.69
CA SER A 50 37.27 -75.93 -39.15
C SER A 50 36.81 -74.68 -38.40
N LEU A 51 35.55 -74.25 -38.55
CA LEU A 51 34.96 -73.12 -37.84
C LEU A 51 33.56 -73.49 -37.34
N PRO A 52 33.20 -73.19 -36.08
CA PRO A 52 31.88 -73.49 -35.55
C PRO A 52 30.80 -72.69 -36.31
N GLY A 53 30.00 -73.38 -37.12
CA GLY A 53 28.90 -72.79 -37.88
C GLY A 53 28.59 -73.53 -39.19
N ALA A 54 27.52 -73.11 -39.86
CA ALA A 54 27.17 -73.56 -41.19
C ALA A 54 27.56 -72.51 -42.23
N THR A 55 28.14 -72.94 -43.36
CA THR A 55 28.49 -72.10 -44.51
C THR A 55 27.65 -72.49 -45.72
N CYS A 56 27.35 -71.56 -46.64
CA CYS A 56 26.76 -71.98 -47.93
C CYS A 56 27.74 -72.90 -48.69
N HIS A 57 27.26 -73.62 -49.69
CA HIS A 57 28.13 -74.34 -50.65
C HIS A 57 29.19 -73.43 -51.31
N CYS A 58 28.92 -72.13 -51.36
CA CYS A 58 29.83 -71.11 -51.87
C CYS A 58 30.85 -70.55 -50.86
N GLY A 59 30.85 -71.01 -49.61
CA GLY A 59 31.78 -70.56 -48.56
C GLY A 59 31.41 -69.27 -47.82
N HIS A 60 30.33 -68.56 -48.18
CA HIS A 60 29.81 -67.43 -47.40
C HIS A 60 29.23 -67.86 -46.05
N LEU A 61 29.55 -67.08 -45.03
CA LEU A 61 28.96 -67.21 -43.70
C LEU A 61 27.57 -66.53 -43.70
N PRO A 62 26.49 -67.21 -43.32
CA PRO A 62 25.18 -66.59 -43.19
C PRO A 62 25.24 -65.58 -42.03
N CYS A 63 25.23 -64.27 -42.34
CA CYS A 63 25.34 -63.24 -41.29
C CYS A 63 24.07 -63.07 -40.45
N PHE A 64 22.92 -63.60 -40.86
CA PHE A 64 21.67 -63.53 -40.10
C PHE A 64 20.82 -64.78 -40.35
N HIS A 65 20.37 -65.43 -39.27
CA HIS A 65 19.45 -66.57 -39.33
C HIS A 65 18.03 -66.06 -39.01
N THR A 66 17.20 -65.89 -40.03
CA THR A 66 15.75 -65.79 -39.84
C THR A 66 15.20 -67.22 -39.89
N SER A 67 14.70 -67.74 -38.77
CA SER A 67 14.24 -69.14 -38.67
C SER A 67 13.00 -69.42 -39.53
N SER A 68 12.30 -68.38 -39.97
CA SER A 68 11.29 -68.46 -41.02
C SER A 68 11.60 -67.44 -42.12
N ALA A 69 11.38 -67.84 -43.37
CA ALA A 69 11.41 -66.97 -44.53
C ALA A 69 10.09 -66.21 -44.65
N ASP A 70 9.62 -65.61 -43.55
CA ASP A 70 8.35 -64.91 -43.55
C ASP A 70 8.59 -63.44 -43.88
N ALA A 71 8.17 -63.05 -45.08
CA ALA A 71 8.01 -61.65 -45.49
C ALA A 71 6.96 -60.88 -44.66
N SER A 72 6.48 -61.47 -43.56
CA SER A 72 5.42 -60.97 -42.70
C SER A 72 5.89 -59.90 -41.71
N SER A 73 7.17 -59.86 -41.33
CA SER A 73 7.67 -58.88 -40.33
C SER A 73 7.80 -57.46 -40.88
N PHE A 74 7.97 -57.29 -42.19
CA PHE A 74 8.14 -55.97 -42.82
C PHE A 74 6.83 -55.19 -42.90
N ILE A 75 5.69 -55.89 -42.89
CA ILE A 75 4.34 -55.29 -42.93
C ILE A 75 3.90 -54.89 -41.51
N GLU A 76 4.21 -55.71 -40.51
CA GLU A 76 3.96 -55.39 -39.09
C GLU A 76 4.81 -54.19 -38.63
N ASP A 77 6.12 -54.19 -38.90
CA ASP A 77 7.01 -53.05 -38.61
C ASP A 77 6.55 -51.76 -39.30
N ARG A 78 6.07 -51.86 -40.55
CA ARG A 78 5.56 -50.70 -41.29
C ARG A 78 4.25 -50.18 -40.69
N SER A 79 3.37 -51.09 -40.26
CA SER A 79 2.12 -50.71 -39.61
C SER A 79 2.35 -50.05 -38.24
N GLU A 80 3.33 -50.51 -37.47
CA GLU A 80 3.73 -49.89 -36.20
C GLU A 80 4.35 -48.51 -36.41
N VAL A 81 5.23 -48.37 -37.42
CA VAL A 81 5.79 -47.08 -37.82
C VAL A 81 4.70 -46.11 -38.27
N ASP A 82 3.71 -46.57 -39.03
CA ASP A 82 2.58 -45.75 -39.47
C ASP A 82 1.73 -45.30 -38.28
N ILE A 83 1.50 -46.17 -37.28
CA ILE A 83 0.80 -45.82 -36.02
C ILE A 83 1.60 -44.77 -35.23
N ILE A 84 2.92 -44.94 -35.10
CA ILE A 84 3.78 -43.99 -34.40
C ILE A 84 3.79 -42.63 -35.12
N MET A 85 3.93 -42.62 -36.44
CA MET A 85 3.85 -41.40 -37.23
C MET A 85 2.51 -40.71 -37.08
N GLN A 86 1.41 -41.46 -37.09
CA GLN A 86 0.08 -40.90 -36.86
C GLN A 86 -0.06 -40.32 -35.45
N ARG A 87 0.55 -40.96 -34.45
CA ARG A 87 0.57 -40.46 -33.06
C ARG A 87 1.40 -39.19 -32.92
N ILE A 88 2.57 -39.13 -33.56
CA ILE A 88 3.42 -37.93 -33.60
C ILE A 88 2.66 -36.78 -34.26
N ARG A 89 2.01 -37.01 -35.41
CA ARG A 89 1.20 -35.97 -36.09
C ARG A 89 0.09 -35.43 -35.17
N ARG A 90 -0.66 -36.31 -34.51
CA ARG A 90 -1.71 -35.90 -33.55
C ARG A 90 -1.14 -35.11 -32.37
N LEU A 91 0.01 -35.52 -31.84
CA LEU A 91 0.66 -34.82 -30.74
C LEU A 91 1.16 -33.44 -31.17
N SER A 92 1.79 -33.33 -32.35
CA SER A 92 2.23 -32.05 -32.92
C SER A 92 1.06 -31.11 -33.17
N GLU A 93 -0.03 -31.59 -33.79
CA GLU A 93 -1.24 -30.79 -34.02
C GLU A 93 -1.88 -30.32 -32.70
N SER A 94 -1.88 -31.17 -31.67
CA SER A 94 -2.37 -30.79 -30.34
C SER A 94 -1.46 -29.75 -29.68
N LEU A 95 -0.15 -29.82 -29.90
CA LEU A 95 0.82 -28.89 -29.34
C LEU A 95 0.72 -27.52 -30.02
N ASP A 96 0.58 -27.49 -31.34
CA ASP A 96 0.38 -26.27 -32.13
C ASP A 96 -0.94 -25.59 -31.77
N ARG A 97 -2.05 -26.35 -31.62
CA ARG A 97 -3.33 -25.80 -31.18
C ARG A 97 -3.26 -25.19 -29.78
N ASN A 98 -2.57 -25.85 -28.85
CA ASN A 98 -2.40 -25.36 -27.48
C ASN A 98 -1.44 -24.16 -27.41
N SER A 99 -0.37 -24.18 -28.22
CA SER A 99 0.63 -23.11 -28.30
C SER A 99 0.02 -21.83 -28.88
N HIS A 100 -0.65 -21.92 -30.03
CA HIS A 100 -1.23 -20.76 -30.71
C HIS A 100 -2.53 -20.24 -30.08
N GLY A 101 -3.29 -21.07 -29.37
CA GLY A 101 -4.55 -20.63 -28.74
C GLY A 101 -4.40 -20.12 -27.32
N ARG A 102 -3.56 -20.77 -26.50
CA ARG A 102 -3.49 -20.49 -25.06
C ARG A 102 -2.47 -19.41 -24.72
N SER A 103 -1.31 -19.40 -25.40
CA SER A 103 -0.24 -18.45 -25.10
C SER A 103 -0.63 -17.01 -25.46
N PRO A 104 -1.14 -16.69 -26.67
CA PRO A 104 -1.48 -15.32 -27.03
C PRO A 104 -2.62 -14.75 -26.18
N ARG A 105 -3.62 -15.57 -25.82
CA ARG A 105 -4.73 -15.15 -24.96
C ARG A 105 -4.26 -14.80 -23.55
N VAL A 106 -3.31 -15.55 -23.00
CA VAL A 106 -2.72 -15.25 -21.69
C VAL A 106 -1.90 -13.96 -21.76
N ILE A 107 -1.11 -13.76 -22.81
CA ILE A 107 -0.33 -12.53 -23.01
C ILE A 107 -1.25 -11.32 -23.12
N SER A 108 -2.27 -11.35 -23.99
CA SER A 108 -3.23 -10.24 -24.10
C SER A 108 -3.94 -9.95 -22.78
N ARG A 109 -4.26 -10.98 -22.00
CA ARG A 109 -4.86 -10.79 -20.68
C ARG A 109 -3.89 -10.16 -19.68
N ILE A 110 -2.61 -10.50 -19.75
CA ILE A 110 -1.57 -9.86 -18.94
C ILE A 110 -1.45 -8.40 -19.33
N ASP A 111 -1.38 -8.07 -20.62
CA ASP A 111 -1.31 -6.69 -21.11
C ASP A 111 -2.51 -5.85 -20.63
N GLU A 112 -3.73 -6.40 -20.71
CA GLU A 112 -4.95 -5.76 -20.19
C GLU A 112 -4.87 -5.49 -18.67
N LEU A 113 -4.35 -6.46 -17.91
CA LEU A 113 -4.20 -6.34 -16.47
C LEU A 113 -3.12 -5.33 -16.10
N GLU A 114 -2.00 -5.32 -16.80
CA GLU A 114 -0.93 -4.34 -16.60
C GLU A 114 -1.43 -2.92 -16.88
N ALA A 115 -2.14 -2.72 -18.00
CA ALA A 115 -2.77 -1.43 -18.31
C ALA A 115 -3.80 -1.02 -17.25
N ALA A 116 -4.61 -1.96 -16.76
CA ALA A 116 -5.58 -1.70 -15.70
C ALA A 116 -4.91 -1.35 -14.36
N VAL A 117 -3.79 -2.00 -14.04
CA VAL A 117 -3.00 -1.74 -12.83
C VAL A 117 -2.36 -0.36 -12.89
N GLU A 118 -1.75 0.03 -14.01
CA GLU A 118 -1.20 1.39 -14.11
C GLU A 118 -2.29 2.46 -14.04
N LYS A 119 -3.40 2.26 -14.75
CA LYS A 119 -4.54 3.17 -14.64
C LYS A 119 -5.05 3.28 -13.21
N ASN A 120 -5.14 2.16 -12.48
CA ASN A 120 -5.55 2.18 -11.08
C ASN A 120 -4.54 2.93 -10.20
N LYS A 121 -3.24 2.72 -10.42
CA LYS A 121 -2.18 3.43 -9.70
C LYS A 121 -2.24 4.93 -9.94
N GLU A 122 -2.46 5.38 -11.18
CA GLU A 122 -2.66 6.78 -11.52
C GLU A 122 -3.89 7.37 -10.82
N ASN A 123 -5.02 6.66 -10.83
CA ASN A 123 -6.25 7.07 -10.17
C ASN A 123 -6.07 7.21 -8.66
N VAL A 124 -5.51 6.19 -7.99
CA VAL A 124 -5.23 6.23 -6.56
C VAL A 124 -4.26 7.37 -6.23
N SER A 125 -3.23 7.56 -7.04
CA SER A 125 -2.29 8.67 -6.87
C SER A 125 -2.97 10.04 -6.99
N ALA A 126 -3.91 10.19 -7.94
CA ALA A 126 -4.71 11.40 -8.10
C ALA A 126 -5.66 11.63 -6.92
N GLU A 127 -6.32 10.58 -6.43
CA GLU A 127 -7.21 10.63 -5.27
C GLU A 127 -6.45 11.01 -3.99
N VAL A 128 -5.28 10.40 -3.74
CA VAL A 128 -4.43 10.73 -2.61
C VAL A 128 -3.97 12.20 -2.67
N ARG A 129 -3.55 12.69 -3.84
CA ARG A 129 -3.21 14.11 -4.02
C ARG A 129 -4.41 15.02 -3.76
N GLY A 130 -5.61 14.63 -4.20
CA GLY A 130 -6.84 15.35 -3.95
C GLY A 130 -7.17 15.43 -2.46
N SER A 131 -7.12 14.29 -1.78
CA SER A 131 -7.31 14.17 -0.33
C SER A 131 -6.31 15.02 0.45
N TYR A 132 -5.02 14.97 0.11
CA TYR A 132 -3.99 15.78 0.76
C TYR A 132 -4.22 17.29 0.60
N ARG A 133 -4.62 17.74 -0.60
CA ARG A 133 -4.96 19.15 -0.85
C ARG A 133 -6.16 19.58 -0.03
N ASN A 134 -7.19 18.74 0.05
CA ASN A 134 -8.38 19.01 0.85
C ASN A 134 -8.04 19.09 2.34
N ALA A 135 -7.31 18.10 2.88
CA ALA A 135 -6.84 18.11 4.25
C ALA A 135 -6.01 19.35 4.57
N SER A 136 -5.11 19.76 3.65
CA SER A 136 -4.32 20.99 3.81
C SER A 136 -5.19 22.24 3.85
N ALA A 137 -6.23 22.31 3.01
CA ALA A 137 -7.18 23.43 3.02
C ALA A 137 -8.01 23.47 4.31
N ALA A 138 -8.47 22.31 4.79
CA ALA A 138 -9.19 22.18 6.05
C ALA A 138 -8.31 22.62 7.23
N TRP A 139 -7.04 22.21 7.27
CA TRP A 139 -6.10 22.64 8.31
C TRP A 139 -5.92 24.16 8.33
N ARG A 140 -5.81 24.81 7.17
CA ARG A 140 -5.74 26.27 7.11
C ARG A 140 -6.98 26.94 7.70
N LEU A 141 -8.18 26.40 7.43
CA LEU A 141 -9.42 26.90 8.03
C LEU A 141 -9.44 26.69 9.55
N VAL A 142 -9.00 25.53 10.03
CA VAL A 142 -8.87 25.27 11.47
C VAL A 142 -7.92 26.26 12.14
N SER A 143 -6.75 26.53 11.54
CA SER A 143 -5.82 27.54 12.06
C SER A 143 -6.44 28.95 12.12
N GLN A 144 -7.20 29.33 11.09
CA GLN A 144 -7.90 30.62 11.07
C GLN A 144 -8.97 30.70 12.17
N LEU A 145 -9.74 29.63 12.35
CA LEU A 145 -10.75 29.55 13.41
C LEU A 145 -10.11 29.61 14.79
N GLN A 146 -9.00 28.90 15.03
CA GLN A 146 -8.25 28.98 16.28
C GLN A 146 -7.78 30.41 16.58
N GLN A 147 -7.28 31.13 15.58
CA GLN A 147 -6.89 32.53 15.75
C GLN A 147 -8.09 33.45 16.02
N MET A 148 -9.25 33.19 15.41
CA MET A 148 -10.48 33.92 15.70
C MET A 148 -10.97 33.68 17.13
N VAL A 149 -11.00 32.42 17.58
CA VAL A 149 -11.39 32.06 18.94
C VAL A 149 -10.50 32.77 19.95
N LYS A 150 -9.17 32.74 19.75
CA LYS A 150 -8.24 33.44 20.64
C LYS A 150 -8.53 34.94 20.73
N ARG A 151 -8.79 35.61 19.61
CA ARG A 151 -9.16 37.04 19.62
C ARG A 151 -10.47 37.29 20.34
N LEU A 152 -11.46 36.41 20.18
CA LEU A 152 -12.73 36.53 20.88
C LEU A 152 -12.54 36.34 22.40
N GLU A 153 -11.73 35.37 22.82
CA GLU A 153 -11.39 35.16 24.23
C GLU A 153 -10.72 36.41 24.83
N GLU A 154 -9.77 37.02 24.12
CA GLU A 154 -9.14 38.28 24.54
C GLU A 154 -10.16 39.42 24.69
N THR A 155 -11.12 39.56 23.76
CA THR A 155 -12.17 40.58 23.88
C THR A 155 -13.12 40.32 25.04
N VAL A 156 -13.46 39.05 25.31
CA VAL A 156 -14.31 38.67 26.45
C VAL A 156 -13.62 38.99 27.76
N GLN A 157 -12.31 38.70 27.88
CA GLN A 157 -11.53 39.06 29.07
C GLN A 157 -11.52 40.57 29.30
N LEU A 158 -11.31 41.36 28.25
CA LEU A 158 -11.33 42.83 28.37
C LEU A 158 -12.70 43.37 28.81
N HIS A 159 -13.79 42.76 28.32
CA HIS A 159 -15.13 43.12 28.77
C HIS A 159 -15.39 42.72 30.22
N ASP A 160 -14.89 41.56 30.66
CA ASP A 160 -14.99 41.12 32.05
C ASP A 160 -14.24 42.06 33.01
N GLU A 161 -13.04 42.49 32.65
CA GLU A 161 -12.28 43.52 33.38
C GLU A 161 -13.02 44.86 33.46
N GLN A 162 -13.70 45.26 32.37
CA GLN A 162 -14.54 46.47 32.39
C GLN A 162 -15.79 46.29 33.27
N MET A 163 -16.43 45.13 33.22
CA MET A 163 -17.59 44.82 34.06
C MET A 163 -17.23 44.78 35.54
N THR A 164 -16.10 44.18 35.91
CA THR A 164 -15.62 44.19 37.30
C THR A 164 -15.29 45.60 37.78
N LYS A 165 -14.63 46.42 36.95
CA LYS A 165 -14.37 47.84 37.27
C LYS A 165 -15.64 48.65 37.47
N THR A 166 -16.61 48.51 36.57
CA THR A 166 -17.90 49.21 36.68
C THR A 166 -18.71 48.71 37.86
N GLY A 167 -18.67 47.41 38.18
CA GLY A 167 -19.24 46.84 39.40
C GLY A 167 -18.68 47.49 40.66
N MET A 168 -17.35 47.61 40.78
CA MET A 168 -16.72 48.29 41.91
C MET A 168 -17.15 49.76 42.04
N GLN A 169 -17.33 50.46 40.91
CA GLN A 169 -17.82 51.85 40.91
C GLN A 169 -19.27 51.95 41.40
N VAL A 170 -20.12 50.99 41.01
CA VAL A 170 -21.51 50.92 41.48
C VAL A 170 -21.56 50.64 42.98
N ASP A 171 -20.75 49.71 43.49
CA ASP A 171 -20.67 49.42 44.93
C ASP A 171 -20.20 50.63 45.74
N ASP A 172 -19.21 51.37 45.24
CA ASP A 172 -18.76 52.64 45.84
C ASP A 172 -19.88 53.70 45.88
N LEU A 173 -20.67 53.82 44.81
CA LEU A 173 -21.83 54.72 44.77
C LEU A 173 -22.92 54.30 45.77
N ILE A 174 -23.23 53.00 45.86
CA ILE A 174 -24.19 52.46 46.84
C ILE A 174 -23.74 52.79 48.26
N ASN A 175 -22.45 52.59 48.56
CA ASN A 175 -21.89 52.92 49.88
C ASN A 175 -21.98 54.42 50.19
N ARG A 176 -21.71 55.30 49.23
CA ARG A 176 -21.90 56.74 49.40
C ARG A 176 -23.35 57.12 49.61
N GLN A 177 -24.27 56.48 48.88
CA GLN A 177 -25.71 56.71 49.05
C GLN A 177 -26.17 56.31 50.46
N LEU A 178 -25.68 55.20 50.99
CA LEU A 178 -25.96 54.78 52.37
C LEU A 178 -25.46 55.83 53.38
N GLN A 179 -24.22 56.30 53.23
CA GLN A 179 -23.68 57.37 54.09
C GLN A 179 -24.48 58.67 54.01
N LEU A 180 -24.95 59.06 52.82
CA LEU A 180 -25.82 60.23 52.65
C LEU A 180 -27.18 60.03 53.30
N SER A 181 -27.74 58.82 53.21
CA SER A 181 -29.00 58.45 53.87
C SER A 181 -28.87 58.57 55.39
N ASP A 182 -27.80 58.03 55.98
CA ASP A 182 -27.55 58.13 57.43
C ASP A 182 -27.41 59.60 57.87
N ARG A 183 -26.68 60.42 57.10
CA ARG A 183 -26.57 61.86 57.35
C ARG A 183 -27.91 62.58 57.22
N GLY A 184 -28.76 62.14 56.28
CA GLY A 184 -30.13 62.63 56.09
C GLY A 184 -30.97 62.40 57.35
N VAL A 185 -31.01 61.17 57.86
CA VAL A 185 -31.72 60.81 59.10
C VAL A 185 -31.21 61.65 60.28
N MET A 186 -29.90 61.79 60.44
CA MET A 186 -29.32 62.62 61.51
C MET A 186 -29.68 64.10 61.40
N MET A 187 -29.85 64.63 60.19
CA MET A 187 -30.30 66.01 59.98
C MET A 187 -31.79 66.16 60.25
N GLU A 188 -32.62 65.19 59.83
CA GLU A 188 -34.05 65.14 60.15
C GLU A 188 -34.26 65.13 61.67
N GLU A 189 -33.53 64.31 62.44
CA GLU A 189 -33.60 64.32 63.90
C GLU A 189 -33.23 65.68 64.51
N LYS A 190 -32.23 66.37 63.93
CA LYS A 190 -31.83 67.72 64.40
C LYS A 190 -32.90 68.76 64.08
N ILE A 191 -33.50 68.68 62.90
CA ILE A 191 -34.61 69.54 62.50
C ILE A 191 -35.79 69.31 63.46
N GLU A 192 -36.17 68.06 63.71
CA GLU A 192 -37.25 67.73 64.63
C GLU A 192 -37.01 68.28 66.05
N LYS A 193 -35.76 68.20 66.54
CA LYS A 193 -35.36 68.80 67.83
C LYS A 193 -35.49 70.32 67.80
N LEU A 194 -35.05 70.99 66.73
CA LEU A 194 -35.16 72.44 66.57
C LEU A 194 -36.62 72.89 66.44
N GLU A 195 -37.45 72.14 65.72
CA GLU A 195 -38.88 72.40 65.58
C GLU A 195 -39.63 72.27 66.90
N ARG A 196 -39.23 71.34 67.78
CA ARG A 196 -39.77 71.25 69.15
C ARG A 196 -39.41 72.45 70.02
N ILE A 197 -38.23 73.04 69.83
CA ILE A 197 -37.72 74.19 70.62
C ILE A 197 -38.18 75.54 70.03
N GLY A 198 -38.42 75.61 68.72
CA GLY A 198 -38.83 76.80 67.98
C GLY A 198 -40.01 77.57 68.62
N PRO A 199 -41.11 76.90 69.00
CA PRO A 199 -42.24 77.56 69.68
C PRO A 199 -41.86 78.21 71.01
N LEU A 200 -40.88 77.65 71.74
CA LEU A 200 -40.41 78.18 73.02
C LEU A 200 -39.50 79.41 72.83
N LEU A 201 -38.64 79.40 71.81
CA LEU A 201 -37.77 80.54 71.48
C LEU A 201 -38.56 81.69 70.83
N SER A 202 -39.56 81.41 69.99
CA SER A 202 -40.48 82.44 69.47
C SER A 202 -41.27 83.15 70.58
N SER A 203 -41.51 82.50 71.72
CA SER A 203 -42.11 83.13 72.90
C SER A 203 -41.15 84.08 73.64
N LEU A 204 -39.84 83.79 73.61
CA LEU A 204 -38.80 84.63 74.22
C LEU A 204 -38.41 85.81 73.32
N GLN A 205 -38.52 85.67 72.00
CA GLN A 205 -38.15 86.70 71.03
C GLN A 205 -39.23 87.79 70.84
N ARG A 206 -40.42 87.63 71.44
CA ARG A 206 -41.46 88.67 71.51
C ARG A 206 -41.21 89.73 72.60
N ARG A 207 -40.08 89.65 73.33
CA ARG A 207 -39.57 90.71 74.20
C ARG A 207 -38.34 91.33 73.56
N ASP A 208 -38.55 92.48 72.94
CA ASP A 208 -37.54 93.44 72.46
C ASP A 208 -36.50 93.73 73.58
N PRO A 209 -35.21 93.95 73.25
CA PRO A 209 -34.80 95.35 73.08
C PRO A 209 -33.69 95.62 72.03
N LYS A 210 -33.92 96.70 71.28
CA LYS A 210 -32.97 97.76 70.85
C LYS A 210 -31.54 97.77 71.46
N ARG A 211 -30.58 98.18 70.60
CA ARG A 211 -29.13 98.48 70.80
C ARG A 211 -28.26 97.22 70.93
N TYR A 212 -27.22 96.99 70.13
CA TYR A 212 -26.12 97.86 69.76
C TYR A 212 -25.60 97.53 68.35
N GLY A 213 -25.14 98.57 67.65
CA GLY A 213 -24.38 98.43 66.41
C GLY A 213 -22.94 97.97 66.67
N ALA A 214 -22.45 97.07 65.82
CA ALA A 214 -21.04 96.81 65.58
C ALA A 214 -20.87 96.56 64.07
N PRO A 215 -19.89 97.19 63.39
CA PRO A 215 -19.64 96.97 61.97
C PRO A 215 -19.13 95.55 61.71
N PHE A 216 -19.72 94.91 60.71
CA PHE A 216 -19.31 93.60 60.20
C PHE A 216 -18.01 93.78 59.40
N GLU A 217 -16.89 93.24 59.88
CA GLU A 217 -15.68 93.08 59.05
C GLU A 217 -15.93 91.94 58.05
N PRO A 218 -15.65 92.13 56.74
CA PRO A 218 -15.78 91.07 55.77
C PRO A 218 -14.60 90.09 55.86
N MET A 219 -14.93 88.80 55.97
CA MET A 219 -14.01 87.66 55.81
C MET A 219 -13.25 87.73 54.47
N PRO A 220 -11.94 87.46 54.42
CA PRO A 220 -11.22 87.35 53.16
C PRO A 220 -11.61 86.07 52.41
N THR A 221 -11.92 86.23 51.13
CA THR A 221 -12.19 85.14 50.18
C THR A 221 -10.95 84.25 49.99
N PRO A 222 -11.10 82.92 49.82
CA PRO A 222 -9.98 82.05 49.52
C PRO A 222 -9.50 82.25 48.08
N ILE A 223 -8.18 82.26 47.95
CA ILE A 223 -7.39 82.40 46.73
C ILE A 223 -7.80 81.32 45.70
N ALA A 224 -8.17 81.75 44.51
CA ALA A 224 -8.32 80.87 43.35
C ALA A 224 -6.95 80.28 42.98
N ASN A 225 -6.73 79.00 43.31
CA ASN A 225 -5.52 78.30 42.95
C ASN A 225 -5.62 77.87 41.47
N LYS A 226 -4.95 78.63 40.59
CA LYS A 226 -4.67 78.23 39.21
C LYS A 226 -3.39 77.40 39.19
N HIS A 227 -3.53 76.09 39.07
CA HIS A 227 -2.50 75.13 38.67
C HIS A 227 -3.26 73.94 38.07
N HIS A 228 -2.90 73.30 36.95
CA HIS A 228 -1.75 73.39 36.07
C HIS A 228 -2.18 72.59 34.83
N GLN A 229 -2.18 73.18 33.62
CA GLN A 229 -2.29 72.40 32.39
C GLN A 229 -0.90 71.87 32.06
N HIS A 230 -0.66 70.57 32.27
CA HIS A 230 0.45 69.89 31.64
C HIS A 230 0.03 69.37 30.28
N SER A 231 0.70 69.96 29.29
CA SER A 231 0.80 69.52 27.91
C SER A 231 1.73 68.31 27.80
N THR A 232 1.29 67.24 27.13
CA THR A 232 2.15 66.33 26.35
C THR A 232 1.30 65.82 25.16
N ALA A 233 1.59 66.36 23.97
CA ALA A 233 2.45 65.77 22.96
C ALA A 233 1.71 64.78 22.04
N ASN A 234 1.09 65.35 21.01
CA ASN A 234 0.74 64.65 19.77
C ASN A 234 2.04 64.23 19.06
N HIS A 235 2.24 62.93 18.87
CA HIS A 235 3.15 62.41 17.86
C HIS A 235 2.32 61.77 16.74
N ARG A 236 2.43 62.37 15.55
CA ARG A 236 2.06 61.76 14.27
C ARG A 236 3.10 60.70 13.87
N SER A 237 2.64 59.87 12.92
CA SER A 237 3.39 59.05 11.94
C SER A 237 3.38 57.55 12.27
N LEU A 238 3.18 56.59 11.36
CA LEU A 238 3.08 56.52 9.89
C LEU A 238 2.67 55.06 9.54
N THR A 239 2.06 54.87 8.36
CA THR A 239 2.16 53.68 7.46
C THR A 239 1.68 52.28 7.88
N SER A 240 0.66 51.79 7.17
CA SER A 240 0.76 50.66 6.23
C SER A 240 -0.26 50.83 5.11
#